data_AF-A0A849C937-F1
#
_entry.id   AF-A0A849C937-F1
#
_cell.length_a   1.000
_cell.length_b   1.000
_cell.length_c   1.000
_cell.angle_alpha   90.00
_cell.angle_beta   90.00
_cell.angle_gamma   90.00
#
_symmetry.space_group_name_H-M   'P 1'
#
loop_
_entity.id
_entity.type
_entity.pdbx_description
1 polymer ?
#
loop_
_entity_poly.entity_id
_entity_poly.type
_entity_poly.pdbx_seq_one_letter_code
_entity_poly.pdbx_strand_id
1 'polypeptide(L)'
;MSTGLPNAAGSRTPSGTRPPDSGPISIGGWIARGIAITILIPLRLSWEGLKLLGRVAVATVDGVISRILAPIGRFVRDRLWRPVVGFVENYLWGLLLQQFLWGMVLAPIGAFLLDFILRPLRWAVEEFLWRRVLVPIGTWLMRYLVQPVSHALWRFLLRPIGLAAAWLVHHLVKYVIVWPLMQLWRWVLLPLWRLLRAVVVYAWMAATVIVDVLVVIPCRFVYRTVLRPILNLLAAIWRALVVVPLAWTYRTVLQPMNRWAADIMGTVFGR
;
A
#
# COMPACT_ATOMS: atom_id res chain seq x y z
N MET A 1 -7.37 -53.49 -58.12
CA MET A 1 -8.78 -53.45 -57.69
C MET A 1 -9.00 -52.14 -56.93
N SER A 2 -9.82 -51.26 -57.50
CA SER A 2 -10.52 -50.10 -56.93
C SER A 2 -9.67 -49.04 -56.19
N THR A 3 -9.23 -47.91 -56.78
CA THR A 3 -9.99 -46.73 -57.27
C THR A 3 -11.18 -46.31 -56.38
N GLY A 4 -11.01 -45.17 -55.68
CA GLY A 4 -12.04 -44.44 -54.95
C GLY A 4 -11.66 -42.96 -54.86
N LEU A 5 -12.51 -42.10 -55.42
CA LEU A 5 -12.29 -40.72 -55.89
C LEU A 5 -12.16 -39.63 -54.80
N PRO A 6 -11.61 -38.45 -55.16
CA PRO A 6 -11.62 -37.25 -54.32
C PRO A 6 -13.00 -36.57 -54.34
N ASN A 7 -13.55 -36.30 -53.16
CA ASN A 7 -14.84 -35.64 -53.00
C ASN A 7 -14.66 -34.11 -53.07
N ALA A 8 -14.79 -33.57 -54.28
CA ALA A 8 -14.92 -32.15 -54.55
C ALA A 8 -16.41 -31.80 -54.66
N ALA A 9 -17.00 -31.20 -53.62
CA ALA A 9 -18.25 -30.43 -53.72
C ALA A 9 -18.49 -29.67 -52.41
N GLY A 10 -18.31 -28.35 -52.43
CA GLY A 10 -18.60 -27.54 -51.26
C GLY A 10 -18.10 -26.10 -51.33
N SER A 11 -18.16 -25.46 -52.50
CA SER A 11 -17.97 -24.02 -52.63
C SER A 11 -19.11 -23.27 -51.92
N ARG A 12 -18.97 -23.05 -50.60
CA ARG A 12 -19.67 -21.98 -49.90
C ARG A 12 -18.84 -20.72 -50.00
N THR A 13 -19.12 -19.91 -51.01
CA THR A 13 -18.83 -18.48 -50.96
C THR A 13 -19.58 -17.91 -49.74
N PRO A 14 -18.91 -17.33 -48.73
CA PRO A 14 -19.61 -16.51 -47.78
C PRO A 14 -20.13 -15.30 -48.54
N SER A 15 -21.45 -15.27 -48.73
CA SER A 15 -22.23 -14.09 -49.12
C SER A 15 -21.64 -12.87 -48.43
N GLY A 16 -21.22 -11.89 -49.22
CA GLY A 16 -20.62 -10.66 -48.75
C GLY A 16 -21.42 -10.07 -47.60
N THR A 17 -20.87 -10.17 -46.40
CA THR A 17 -21.22 -9.30 -45.29
C THR A 17 -20.79 -7.90 -45.70
N ARG A 18 -21.71 -7.18 -46.33
CA ARG A 18 -21.61 -5.74 -46.56
C ARG A 18 -21.20 -5.13 -45.19
N PRO A 19 -20.05 -4.45 -45.09
CA PRO A 19 -19.65 -3.84 -43.83
C PRO A 19 -20.78 -2.91 -43.39
N PRO A 20 -21.22 -2.95 -42.11
CA PRO A 20 -22.20 -2.01 -41.62
C PRO A 20 -21.68 -0.60 -41.89
N ASP A 21 -22.57 0.20 -42.47
CA ASP A 21 -22.34 1.55 -42.93
C ASP A 21 -21.42 2.30 -41.95
N SER A 22 -20.20 2.60 -42.39
CA SER A 22 -19.30 3.53 -41.72
C SER A 22 -19.90 4.92 -41.89
N GLY A 23 -20.93 5.22 -41.10
CA GLY A 23 -21.53 6.53 -41.00
C GLY A 23 -20.42 7.57 -40.77
N PRO A 24 -20.56 8.79 -41.32
CA PRO A 24 -19.56 9.83 -41.19
C PRO A 24 -19.18 9.97 -39.73
N ILE A 25 -17.90 9.74 -39.45
CA ILE A 25 -17.37 9.59 -38.10
C ILE A 25 -17.61 10.92 -37.39
N SER A 26 -18.66 10.95 -36.55
CA SER A 26 -19.02 12.14 -35.79
C SER A 26 -17.79 12.64 -35.04
N ILE A 27 -17.49 13.92 -35.16
CA ILE A 27 -16.35 14.59 -34.50
C ILE A 27 -16.36 14.30 -32.99
N GLY A 28 -17.54 14.14 -32.38
CA GLY A 28 -17.68 13.72 -30.99
C GLY A 28 -17.14 12.30 -30.70
N GLY A 29 -17.22 11.38 -31.66
CA GLY A 29 -16.67 10.02 -31.54
C GLY A 29 -15.14 9.97 -31.56
N TRP A 30 -14.50 10.88 -32.31
CA TRP A 30 -13.04 11.04 -32.28
C TRP A 30 -12.56 11.58 -30.94
N ILE A 31 -13.28 12.55 -30.37
CA ILE A 31 -12.97 13.11 -29.05
C ILE A 31 -13.19 12.05 -27.96
N ALA A 32 -14.29 11.30 -28.01
CA ALA A 32 -14.57 10.22 -27.08
C ALA A 32 -13.50 9.11 -27.14
N ARG A 33 -13.05 8.72 -28.34
CA ARG A 33 -11.93 7.78 -28.51
C ARG A 33 -10.62 8.34 -28.00
N GLY A 34 -10.32 9.61 -28.27
CA GLY A 34 -9.10 10.27 -27.77
C GLY A 34 -9.05 10.29 -26.24
N ILE A 35 -10.17 10.64 -25.59
CA ILE A 35 -10.30 10.65 -24.13
C ILE A 35 -10.22 9.23 -23.58
N ALA A 36 -10.93 8.27 -24.19
CA ALA A 36 -10.88 6.88 -23.78
C ALA A 36 -9.46 6.31 -23.86
N ILE A 37 -8.74 6.55 -24.97
CA ILE A 37 -7.36 6.14 -25.17
C ILE A 37 -6.44 6.81 -24.14
N THR A 38 -6.60 8.12 -23.91
CA THR A 38 -5.75 8.88 -22.99
C THR A 38 -5.94 8.45 -21.53
N ILE A 39 -7.13 7.99 -21.13
CA ILE A 39 -7.41 7.57 -19.76
C ILE A 39 -7.21 6.06 -19.57
N LEU A 40 -7.71 5.23 -20.49
CA LEU A 40 -7.65 3.77 -20.37
C LEU A 40 -6.25 3.22 -20.60
N ILE A 41 -5.47 3.78 -21.51
CA ILE A 41 -4.12 3.26 -21.78
C ILE A 41 -3.22 3.38 -20.54
N PRO A 42 -3.06 4.54 -19.91
CA PRO A 42 -2.24 4.63 -18.70
C PRO A 42 -2.84 3.84 -17.54
N LEU A 43 -4.17 3.82 -17.40
CA LEU A 43 -4.83 3.03 -16.35
C LEU A 43 -4.56 1.51 -16.52
N ARG A 44 -4.62 1.02 -17.75
CA ARG A 44 -4.37 -0.39 -18.08
C ARG A 44 -2.89 -0.75 -17.98
N LEU A 45 -1.98 0.14 -18.40
CA LEU A 45 -0.54 -0.04 -18.18
C LEU A 45 -0.20 -0.06 -16.69
N SER A 46 -0.88 0.76 -15.88
CA SER A 46 -0.70 0.78 -14.42
C SER A 46 -1.10 -0.56 -13.81
N TRP A 47 -2.19 -1.16 -14.30
CA TRP A 47 -2.70 -2.44 -13.82
C TRP A 47 -1.81 -3.63 -14.25
N GLU A 48 -1.33 -3.63 -15.50
CA GLU A 48 -0.35 -4.59 -16.00
C GLU A 48 0.97 -4.49 -15.20
N GLY A 49 1.45 -3.28 -14.95
CA GLY A 49 2.63 -3.00 -14.13
C GLY A 49 2.47 -3.48 -12.70
N LEU A 50 1.29 -3.29 -12.09
CA LEU A 50 0.99 -3.77 -10.74
C LEU A 50 0.97 -5.30 -10.66
N LYS A 51 0.38 -5.98 -11.66
CA LYS A 51 0.39 -7.45 -11.73
C LYS A 51 1.79 -8.01 -11.93
N LEU A 52 2.60 -7.39 -12.79
CA LEU A 52 4.00 -7.78 -13.00
C LEU A 52 4.81 -7.60 -11.71
N LEU A 53 4.64 -6.47 -11.02
CA LEU A 53 5.26 -6.23 -9.70
C LEU A 53 4.87 -7.28 -8.68
N GLY A 54 3.59 -7.65 -8.59
CA GLY A 54 3.12 -8.72 -7.71
C GLY A 54 3.78 -10.06 -8.05
N ARG A 55 3.90 -10.38 -9.34
CA ARG A 55 4.49 -11.65 -9.79
C ARG A 55 6.01 -11.69 -9.55
N VAL A 56 6.71 -10.59 -9.77
CA VAL A 56 8.14 -10.44 -9.45
C VAL A 56 8.38 -10.49 -7.94
N ALA A 57 7.51 -9.88 -7.13
CA ALA A 57 7.59 -9.95 -5.67
C ALA A 57 7.45 -11.40 -5.18
N VAL A 58 6.45 -12.14 -5.69
CA VAL A 58 6.27 -13.56 -5.35
C VAL A 58 7.48 -14.38 -5.79
N ALA A 59 7.99 -14.20 -7.00
CA ALA A 59 9.18 -14.91 -7.48
C ALA A 59 10.45 -14.56 -6.67
N THR A 60 10.57 -13.32 -6.19
CA THR A 60 11.71 -12.89 -5.37
C THR A 60 11.62 -13.50 -3.97
N VAL A 61 10.43 -13.51 -3.37
CA VAL A 61 10.19 -14.15 -2.07
C VAL A 61 10.46 -15.65 -2.16
N ASP A 62 9.95 -16.31 -3.20
CA ASP A 62 10.19 -17.73 -3.43
C ASP A 62 11.68 -18.04 -3.69
N GLY A 63 12.37 -17.17 -4.44
CA GLY A 63 13.82 -17.25 -4.65
C GLY A 63 14.64 -17.08 -3.38
N VAL A 64 14.21 -16.21 -2.46
CA VAL A 64 14.88 -15.98 -1.17
C VAL A 64 14.61 -17.13 -0.21
N ILE A 65 13.35 -17.60 -0.13
CA ILE A 65 12.98 -18.74 0.70
C ILE A 65 13.74 -19.98 0.23
N SER A 66 13.72 -20.30 -1.06
CA SER A 66 14.46 -21.44 -1.60
C SER A 66 15.98 -21.30 -1.39
N ARG A 67 16.57 -20.10 -1.54
CA ARG A 67 18.01 -19.90 -1.27
C ARG A 67 18.41 -19.98 0.19
N ILE A 68 17.52 -19.70 1.14
CA ILE A 68 17.85 -19.67 2.57
C ILE A 68 17.39 -20.95 3.28
N LEU A 69 16.16 -21.40 3.04
CA LEU A 69 15.65 -22.65 3.63
C LEU A 69 16.35 -23.89 3.07
N ALA A 70 16.72 -23.92 1.78
CA ALA A 70 17.39 -25.10 1.22
C ALA A 70 18.78 -25.37 1.82
N PRO A 71 19.68 -24.39 2.00
CA PRO A 71 20.96 -24.64 2.67
C PRO A 71 20.77 -24.91 4.15
N ILE A 72 19.85 -24.22 4.85
CA ILE A 72 19.60 -24.49 6.28
C ILE A 72 19.04 -25.88 6.48
N GLY A 73 18.05 -26.30 5.68
CA GLY A 73 17.48 -27.64 5.74
C GLY A 73 18.47 -28.74 5.38
N ARG A 74 19.36 -28.50 4.39
CA ARG A 74 20.48 -29.41 4.09
C ARG A 74 21.49 -29.47 5.24
N PHE A 75 21.88 -28.33 5.79
CA PHE A 75 22.85 -28.27 6.88
C PHE A 75 22.33 -28.94 8.15
N VAL A 76 21.07 -28.69 8.52
CA VAL A 76 20.42 -29.35 9.67
C VAL A 76 20.31 -30.85 9.43
N ARG A 77 19.87 -31.28 8.25
CA ARG A 77 19.81 -32.70 7.91
C ARG A 77 21.19 -33.35 7.94
N ASP A 78 22.18 -32.77 7.28
CA ASP A 78 23.50 -33.39 7.16
C ASP A 78 24.28 -33.34 8.48
N ARG A 79 24.03 -32.34 9.33
CA ARG A 79 24.76 -32.15 10.59
C ARG A 79 24.07 -32.75 11.81
N LEU A 80 22.74 -32.73 11.88
CA LEU A 80 22.00 -33.35 12.99
C LEU A 80 21.50 -34.74 12.65
N TRP A 81 20.95 -34.98 11.46
CA TRP A 81 20.33 -36.28 11.16
C TRP A 81 21.36 -37.38 10.98
N ARG A 82 22.49 -37.12 10.29
CA ARG A 82 23.55 -38.11 10.11
C ARG A 82 24.13 -38.67 11.43
N PRO A 83 24.54 -37.85 12.41
CA PRO A 83 25.06 -38.42 13.66
C PRO A 83 23.98 -39.10 14.47
N VAL A 84 22.73 -38.65 14.43
CA VAL A 84 21.63 -39.31 15.13
C VAL A 84 21.35 -40.68 14.52
N VAL A 85 21.26 -40.78 13.19
CA VAL A 85 21.07 -42.07 12.50
C VAL A 85 22.27 -42.98 12.73
N GLY A 86 23.50 -42.48 12.61
CA GLY A 86 24.70 -43.27 12.88
C GLY A 86 24.81 -43.73 14.33
N PHE A 87 24.36 -42.92 15.30
CA PHE A 87 24.30 -43.30 16.70
C PHE A 87 23.22 -44.36 16.93
N VAL A 88 22.04 -44.19 16.34
CA VAL A 88 20.95 -45.18 16.44
C VAL A 88 21.34 -46.48 15.75
N GLU A 89 21.89 -46.47 14.55
CA GLU A 89 22.31 -47.73 13.92
C GLU A 89 23.46 -48.39 14.69
N ASN A 90 24.55 -47.69 14.98
CA ASN A 90 25.71 -48.35 15.57
C ASN A 90 25.51 -48.74 17.04
N TYR A 91 24.82 -47.90 17.82
CA TYR A 91 24.60 -48.16 19.23
C TYR A 91 23.42 -49.11 19.44
N LEU A 92 22.32 -48.93 18.70
CA LEU A 92 21.11 -49.72 18.89
C LEU A 92 21.27 -51.12 18.25
N TRP A 93 21.98 -51.27 17.12
CA TRP A 93 22.33 -52.60 16.59
C TRP A 93 23.40 -53.29 17.41
N GLY A 94 24.45 -52.59 17.86
CA GLY A 94 25.48 -53.18 18.72
C GLY A 94 24.88 -53.69 20.03
N LEU A 95 23.99 -52.89 20.64
CA LEU A 95 23.35 -53.22 21.90
C LEU A 95 22.27 -54.30 21.71
N LEU A 96 21.46 -54.27 20.64
CA LEU A 96 20.53 -55.37 20.34
C LEU A 96 21.26 -56.68 20.01
N LEU A 97 22.27 -56.67 19.13
CA LEU A 97 23.02 -57.88 18.76
C LEU A 97 23.78 -58.44 19.95
N GLN A 98 24.36 -57.59 20.80
CA GLN A 98 25.05 -58.02 22.00
C GLN A 98 24.06 -58.59 23.04
N GLN A 99 22.91 -57.95 23.28
CA GLN A 99 21.85 -58.50 24.13
C GLN A 99 21.32 -59.83 23.60
N PHE A 100 21.18 -59.97 22.28
CA PHE A 100 20.60 -61.16 21.66
C PHE A 100 21.59 -62.32 21.65
N LEU A 101 22.87 -62.09 21.34
CA LEU A 101 23.93 -63.12 21.39
C LEU A 101 24.24 -63.55 22.83
N TRP A 102 24.39 -62.60 23.77
CA TRP A 102 24.65 -62.94 25.19
C TRP A 102 23.41 -63.56 25.86
N GLY A 103 22.23 -63.05 25.53
CA GLY A 103 20.95 -63.48 26.09
C GLY A 103 20.51 -64.87 25.63
N MET A 104 20.93 -65.33 24.45
CA MET A 104 20.51 -66.65 23.94
C MET A 104 21.47 -67.78 24.35
N VAL A 105 22.76 -67.49 24.56
CA VAL A 105 23.78 -68.52 24.86
C VAL A 105 24.26 -68.51 26.31
N LEU A 106 24.47 -67.34 26.94
CA LEU A 106 24.94 -67.26 28.34
C LEU A 106 23.81 -67.21 29.37
N ALA A 107 22.63 -66.70 28.99
CA ALA A 107 21.50 -66.60 29.90
C ALA A 107 20.96 -67.95 30.42
N PRO A 108 20.84 -69.06 29.67
CA PRO A 108 20.24 -70.25 30.26
C PRO A 108 21.12 -70.85 31.37
N ILE A 109 22.45 -70.77 31.26
CA ILE A 109 23.39 -71.35 32.22
C ILE A 109 23.71 -70.35 33.35
N GLY A 110 23.84 -69.06 33.04
CA GLY A 110 24.07 -68.00 34.03
C GLY A 110 22.80 -67.60 34.81
N ALA A 111 21.63 -67.56 34.16
CA ALA A 111 20.37 -67.26 34.84
C ALA A 111 19.95 -68.39 35.76
N PHE A 112 20.26 -69.65 35.49
CA PHE A 112 19.89 -70.70 36.46
C PHE A 112 20.66 -70.58 37.78
N LEU A 113 21.95 -70.24 37.73
CA LEU A 113 22.82 -70.12 38.91
C LEU A 113 22.69 -68.75 39.60
N LEU A 114 22.51 -67.67 38.84
CA LEU A 114 22.27 -66.32 39.37
C LEU A 114 20.79 -66.07 39.72
N ASP A 115 19.79 -66.62 39.02
CA ASP A 115 18.37 -66.44 39.42
C ASP A 115 18.09 -67.09 40.76
N PHE A 116 18.76 -68.19 41.09
CA PHE A 116 18.51 -68.87 42.36
C PHE A 116 18.98 -68.05 43.57
N ILE A 117 20.13 -67.35 43.45
CA ILE A 117 20.76 -66.62 44.57
C ILE A 117 20.57 -65.10 44.46
N LEU A 118 20.70 -64.53 43.27
CA LEU A 118 20.57 -63.09 43.04
C LEU A 118 19.15 -62.62 42.77
N ARG A 119 18.14 -63.43 42.38
CA ARG A 119 16.78 -62.88 42.14
C ARG A 119 16.23 -62.05 43.29
N PRO A 120 16.16 -62.56 44.53
CA PRO A 120 15.55 -61.80 45.61
C PRO A 120 16.37 -60.53 45.91
N LEU A 121 17.70 -60.64 45.88
CA LEU A 121 18.59 -59.53 46.19
C LEU A 121 18.62 -58.48 45.07
N ARG A 122 18.59 -58.91 43.81
CA ARG A 122 18.56 -58.05 42.63
C ARG A 122 17.22 -57.36 42.49
N TRP A 123 16.08 -58.03 42.69
CA TRP A 123 14.79 -57.35 42.71
C TRP A 123 14.73 -56.30 43.82
N ALA A 124 15.21 -56.64 45.02
CA ALA A 124 15.24 -55.67 46.12
C ALA A 124 16.18 -54.50 45.82
N VAL A 125 17.39 -54.77 45.32
CA VAL A 125 18.38 -53.73 45.02
C VAL A 125 17.98 -52.92 43.79
N GLU A 126 17.51 -53.52 42.71
CA GLU A 126 17.10 -52.85 41.47
C GLU A 126 15.87 -51.96 41.73
N GLU A 127 14.85 -52.46 42.44
CA GLU A 127 13.68 -51.67 42.82
C GLU A 127 14.07 -50.52 43.77
N PHE A 128 14.97 -50.79 44.73
CA PHE A 128 15.41 -49.78 45.69
C PHE A 128 16.33 -48.74 45.04
N LEU A 129 17.32 -49.13 44.26
CA LEU A 129 18.22 -48.20 43.55
C LEU A 129 17.43 -47.40 42.51
N TRP A 130 16.50 -48.03 41.80
CA TRP A 130 15.69 -47.36 40.80
C TRP A 130 14.76 -46.33 41.43
N ARG A 131 13.96 -46.72 42.43
CA ARG A 131 12.99 -45.82 43.07
C ARG A 131 13.66 -44.77 43.96
N ARG A 132 14.73 -45.13 44.67
CA ARG A 132 15.34 -44.27 45.71
C ARG A 132 16.46 -43.38 45.17
N VAL A 133 17.14 -43.77 44.08
CA VAL A 133 18.34 -43.08 43.61
C VAL A 133 18.20 -42.60 42.17
N LEU A 134 17.84 -43.48 41.22
CA LEU A 134 17.79 -43.10 39.80
C LEU A 134 16.61 -42.19 39.44
N VAL A 135 15.41 -42.46 39.95
CA VAL A 135 14.26 -41.56 39.71
C VAL A 135 14.49 -40.15 40.28
N PRO A 136 14.93 -39.98 41.55
CA PRO A 136 15.20 -38.65 42.07
C PRO A 136 16.39 -37.98 41.37
N ILE A 137 17.49 -38.69 41.10
CA ILE A 137 18.64 -38.09 40.40
C ILE A 137 18.27 -37.72 38.97
N GLY A 138 17.57 -38.58 38.24
CA GLY A 138 17.14 -38.33 36.87
C GLY A 138 16.19 -37.14 36.79
N THR A 139 15.19 -37.06 37.68
CA THR A 139 14.29 -35.90 37.72
C THR A 139 14.98 -34.63 38.19
N TRP A 140 15.94 -34.74 39.12
CA TRP A 140 16.75 -33.61 39.57
C TRP A 140 17.65 -33.11 38.44
N LEU A 141 18.37 -33.98 37.75
CA LEU A 141 19.22 -33.66 36.61
C LEU A 141 18.40 -33.03 35.46
N MET A 142 17.24 -33.59 35.16
CA MET A 142 16.37 -33.07 34.11
C MET A 142 15.84 -31.67 34.45
N ARG A 143 15.46 -31.44 35.72
CA ARG A 143 15.01 -30.11 36.16
C ARG A 143 16.15 -29.11 36.34
N TYR A 144 17.32 -29.55 36.77
CA TYR A 144 18.40 -28.65 37.16
C TYR A 144 19.39 -28.35 36.03
N LEU A 145 19.54 -29.25 35.05
CA LEU A 145 20.40 -29.03 33.88
C LEU A 145 19.58 -28.79 32.61
N VAL A 146 18.60 -29.64 32.31
CA VAL A 146 17.90 -29.57 31.02
C VAL A 146 16.95 -28.37 30.97
N GLN A 147 16.23 -28.05 32.05
CA GLN A 147 15.40 -26.84 32.05
C GLN A 147 16.20 -25.55 31.86
N PRO A 148 17.24 -25.22 32.65
CA PRO A 148 17.92 -23.94 32.46
C PRO A 148 18.66 -23.88 31.13
N VAL A 149 19.26 -24.98 30.66
CA VAL A 149 19.94 -24.99 29.36
C VAL A 149 18.94 -24.83 28.23
N SER A 150 17.79 -25.53 28.26
CA SER A 150 16.75 -25.36 27.24
C SER A 150 16.12 -23.97 27.26
N HIS A 151 15.89 -23.39 28.45
CA HIS A 151 15.33 -22.04 28.58
C HIS A 151 16.34 -20.97 28.14
N ALA A 152 17.61 -21.15 28.49
CA ALA A 152 18.69 -20.30 28.04
C ALA A 152 18.86 -20.39 26.52
N LEU A 153 18.87 -21.60 25.95
CA LEU A 153 18.97 -21.82 24.52
C LEU A 153 17.78 -21.21 23.79
N TRP A 154 16.55 -21.42 24.28
CA TRP A 154 15.36 -20.80 23.70
C TRP A 154 15.44 -19.27 23.73
N ARG A 155 15.84 -18.71 24.87
CA ARG A 155 15.93 -17.25 25.05
C ARG A 155 17.08 -16.63 24.25
N PHE A 156 18.22 -17.32 24.10
CA PHE A 156 19.37 -16.83 23.36
C PHE A 156 19.32 -17.10 21.86
N LEU A 157 18.64 -18.16 21.39
CA LEU A 157 18.54 -18.45 19.95
C LEU A 157 17.25 -17.92 19.34
N LEU A 158 16.08 -18.22 19.93
CA LEU A 158 14.82 -17.83 19.28
C LEU A 158 14.52 -16.34 19.36
N ARG A 159 14.93 -15.64 20.42
CA ARG A 159 14.73 -14.18 20.45
C ARG A 159 15.47 -13.45 19.34
N PRO A 160 16.80 -13.62 19.15
CA PRO A 160 17.50 -12.90 18.09
C PRO A 160 17.08 -13.39 16.71
N ILE A 161 16.80 -14.68 16.53
CA ILE A 161 16.31 -15.20 15.24
C ILE A 161 14.92 -14.65 14.94
N GLY A 162 14.01 -14.63 15.91
CA GLY A 162 12.67 -14.08 15.77
C GLY A 162 12.69 -12.58 15.48
N LEU A 163 13.54 -11.83 16.19
CA LEU A 163 13.75 -10.39 15.94
C LEU A 163 14.37 -10.12 14.56
N ALA A 164 15.38 -10.91 14.17
CA ALA A 164 15.99 -10.79 12.85
C ALA A 164 15.00 -11.12 11.73
N ALA A 165 14.20 -12.17 11.89
CA ALA A 165 13.14 -12.54 10.95
C ALA A 165 12.05 -11.47 10.87
N ALA A 166 11.58 -10.96 12.01
CA ALA A 166 10.58 -9.89 12.04
C ALA A 166 11.13 -8.60 11.41
N TRP A 167 12.39 -8.25 11.68
CA TRP A 167 13.06 -7.12 11.07
C TRP A 167 13.17 -7.30 9.55
N LEU A 168 13.56 -8.49 9.08
CA LEU A 168 13.68 -8.80 7.66
C LEU A 168 12.32 -8.71 6.95
N VAL A 169 11.27 -9.30 7.54
CA VAL A 169 9.91 -9.25 7.01
C VAL A 169 9.41 -7.80 6.96
N HIS A 170 9.60 -7.04 8.03
CA HIS A 170 9.20 -5.64 8.07
C HIS A 170 9.94 -4.81 7.02
N HIS A 171 11.25 -5.01 6.86
CA HIS A 171 12.04 -4.31 5.85
C HIS A 171 11.61 -4.68 4.44
N LEU A 172 11.35 -5.97 4.20
CA LEU A 172 10.91 -6.48 2.90
C LEU A 172 9.53 -5.92 2.55
N VAL A 173 8.58 -5.93 3.47
CA VAL A 173 7.25 -5.35 3.26
C VAL A 173 7.36 -3.84 2.97
N LYS A 174 8.17 -3.12 3.75
CA LYS A 174 8.36 -1.68 3.54
C LYS A 174 8.99 -1.38 2.18
N TYR A 175 10.04 -2.10 1.80
CA TYR A 175 10.69 -1.87 0.51
C TYR A 175 9.85 -2.35 -0.68
N VAL A 176 9.22 -3.52 -0.58
CA VAL A 176 8.48 -4.13 -1.70
C VAL A 176 7.10 -3.53 -1.88
N ILE A 177 6.46 -3.03 -0.82
CA ILE A 177 5.12 -2.44 -0.92
C ILE A 177 5.18 -0.92 -0.91
N VAL A 178 5.83 -0.32 0.10
CA VAL A 178 5.79 1.13 0.28
C VAL A 178 6.56 1.84 -0.82
N TRP A 179 7.72 1.32 -1.23
CA TRP A 179 8.52 1.97 -2.27
C TRP A 179 7.81 2.04 -3.62
N PRO A 180 7.27 0.95 -4.20
CA PRO A 180 6.52 1.05 -5.45
C PRO A 180 5.20 1.80 -5.28
N LEU A 181 4.55 1.76 -4.10
CA LEU A 181 3.37 2.57 -3.85
C LEU A 181 3.70 4.07 -3.86
N MET A 182 4.83 4.48 -3.28
CA MET A 182 5.32 5.85 -3.32
C MET A 182 5.70 6.27 -4.75
N GLN A 183 6.32 5.35 -5.49
CA GLN A 183 6.68 5.55 -6.89
C GLN A 183 5.42 5.73 -7.74
N LEU A 184 4.40 4.89 -7.54
CA LEU A 184 3.10 4.98 -8.20
C LEU A 184 2.39 6.29 -7.84
N TRP A 185 2.45 6.71 -6.58
CA TRP A 185 1.89 7.99 -6.15
C TRP A 185 2.58 9.18 -6.85
N ARG A 186 3.91 9.17 -6.94
CA ARG A 186 4.67 10.22 -7.63
C ARG A 186 4.46 10.23 -9.14
N TRP A 187 4.34 9.05 -9.76
CA TRP A 187 4.25 8.94 -11.21
C TRP A 187 2.83 9.00 -11.76
N VAL A 188 1.83 8.58 -11.00
CA VAL A 188 0.41 8.57 -11.44
C VAL A 188 -0.34 9.72 -10.81
N LEU A 189 -0.22 9.91 -9.50
CA LEU A 189 -1.06 10.89 -8.81
C LEU A 189 -0.63 12.33 -9.07
N LEU A 190 0.68 12.57 -9.20
CA LEU A 190 1.20 13.90 -9.52
C LEU A 190 0.72 14.41 -10.90
N PRO A 191 0.83 13.64 -12.00
CA PRO A 191 0.27 14.07 -13.28
C PRO A 191 -1.26 14.07 -13.27
N LEU A 192 -1.92 13.14 -12.58
CA LEU A 192 -3.38 13.14 -12.46
C LEU A 192 -3.87 14.41 -11.76
N TRP A 193 -3.21 14.83 -10.68
CA TRP A 193 -3.52 16.07 -9.97
C TRP A 193 -3.27 17.30 -10.84
N ARG A 194 -2.18 17.31 -11.61
CA ARG A 194 -1.91 18.39 -12.58
C ARG A 194 -2.99 18.48 -13.67
N LEU A 195 -3.42 17.34 -14.21
CA LEU A 195 -4.52 17.26 -15.18
C LEU A 195 -5.84 17.75 -14.57
N LEU A 196 -6.19 17.27 -13.37
CA LEU A 196 -7.40 17.69 -12.67
C LEU A 196 -7.39 19.20 -12.44
N ARG A 197 -6.26 19.74 -11.98
CA ARG A 197 -6.10 21.17 -11.75
C ARG A 197 -6.17 21.97 -13.05
N ALA A 198 -5.58 21.47 -14.14
CA ALA A 198 -5.69 22.09 -15.45
C ALA A 198 -7.14 22.11 -15.96
N VAL A 199 -7.87 21.00 -15.82
CA VAL A 199 -9.29 20.90 -16.20
C VAL A 199 -10.14 21.87 -15.38
N VAL A 200 -9.93 21.94 -14.07
CA VAL A 200 -10.65 22.87 -13.19
C VAL A 200 -10.35 24.32 -13.56
N VAL A 201 -9.09 24.67 -13.84
CA VAL A 201 -8.72 26.03 -14.27
C VAL A 201 -9.32 26.37 -15.63
N TYR A 202 -9.30 25.45 -16.58
CA TYR A 202 -9.93 25.64 -17.89
C TYR A 202 -11.45 25.78 -17.78
N ALA A 203 -12.10 24.93 -16.98
CA ALA A 203 -13.53 25.01 -16.72
C ALA A 203 -13.89 26.33 -16.04
N TRP A 204 -13.07 26.79 -15.10
CA TRP A 204 -13.25 28.08 -14.44
C TRP A 204 -13.10 29.24 -15.43
N MET A 205 -12.05 29.24 -16.26
CA MET A 205 -11.89 30.24 -17.32
C MET A 205 -13.08 30.26 -18.27
N ALA A 206 -13.51 29.10 -18.76
CA ALA A 206 -14.67 28.98 -19.63
C ALA A 206 -15.93 29.51 -18.94
N ALA A 207 -16.17 29.13 -17.69
CA ALA A 207 -17.29 29.63 -16.91
C ALA A 207 -17.23 31.15 -16.74
N THR A 208 -16.07 31.72 -16.41
CA THR A 208 -15.92 33.17 -16.29
C THR A 208 -16.14 33.88 -17.61
N VAL A 209 -15.65 33.36 -18.74
CA VAL A 209 -15.89 33.96 -20.07
C VAL A 209 -17.36 33.89 -20.45
N ILE A 210 -18.02 32.77 -20.20
CA ILE A 210 -19.46 32.61 -20.46
C ILE A 210 -20.24 33.61 -19.60
N VAL A 211 -19.94 33.71 -18.30
CA VAL A 211 -20.61 34.68 -17.41
C VAL A 211 -20.32 36.12 -17.82
N ASP A 212 -19.08 36.44 -18.20
CA ASP A 212 -18.70 37.79 -18.59
C ASP A 212 -19.41 38.18 -19.91
N VAL A 213 -19.44 37.30 -20.89
CA VAL A 213 -20.14 37.54 -22.16
C VAL A 213 -21.66 37.55 -21.99
N LEU A 214 -22.22 36.61 -21.23
CA LEU A 214 -23.67 36.41 -21.14
C LEU A 214 -24.34 37.34 -20.11
N VAL A 215 -23.62 37.73 -19.06
CA VAL A 215 -24.16 38.56 -17.97
C VAL A 215 -23.53 39.93 -18.00
N VAL A 216 -22.20 40.03 -18.06
CA VAL A 216 -21.52 41.32 -17.91
C VAL A 216 -21.69 42.19 -19.15
N ILE A 217 -21.61 41.66 -20.37
CA ILE A 217 -21.86 42.47 -21.58
C ILE A 217 -23.28 43.06 -21.60
N PRO A 218 -24.37 42.28 -21.42
CA PRO A 218 -25.71 42.86 -21.40
C PRO A 218 -25.92 43.77 -20.19
N CYS A 219 -25.38 43.43 -19.01
CA CYS A 219 -25.50 44.31 -17.84
C CYS A 219 -24.74 45.62 -18.01
N ARG A 220 -23.56 45.60 -18.66
CA ARG A 220 -22.77 46.79 -19.00
C ARG A 220 -23.42 47.61 -20.10
N PHE A 221 -24.11 46.95 -21.04
CA PHE A 221 -24.95 47.61 -22.05
C PHE A 221 -26.13 48.31 -21.38
N VAL A 222 -26.90 47.62 -20.53
CA VAL A 222 -28.00 48.21 -19.75
C VAL A 222 -27.50 49.36 -18.88
N TYR A 223 -26.35 49.22 -18.23
CA TYR A 223 -25.74 50.28 -17.43
C TYR A 223 -25.41 51.52 -18.29
N ARG A 224 -24.82 51.33 -19.48
CA ARG A 224 -24.50 52.43 -20.39
C ARG A 224 -25.74 53.07 -20.99
N THR A 225 -26.74 52.27 -21.36
CA THR A 225 -27.92 52.72 -22.10
C THR A 225 -28.99 53.31 -21.18
N VAL A 226 -29.11 52.84 -19.94
CA VAL A 226 -30.16 53.24 -19.01
C VAL A 226 -29.61 54.00 -17.80
N LEU A 227 -28.58 53.47 -17.14
CA LEU A 227 -28.10 54.06 -15.89
C LEU A 227 -27.33 55.37 -16.11
N ARG A 228 -26.48 55.42 -17.16
CA ARG A 228 -25.74 56.65 -17.51
C ARG A 228 -26.63 57.84 -17.84
N PRO A 229 -27.68 57.72 -18.68
CA PRO A 229 -28.57 58.85 -18.93
C PRO A 229 -29.38 59.23 -17.69
N ILE A 230 -29.84 58.26 -16.89
CA ILE A 230 -30.56 58.54 -15.63
C ILE A 230 -29.65 59.28 -14.64
N LEU A 231 -28.41 58.84 -14.45
CA LEU A 231 -27.47 59.52 -13.56
C LEU A 231 -27.09 60.91 -14.05
N ASN A 232 -26.97 61.11 -15.37
CA ASN A 232 -26.74 62.44 -15.93
C ASN A 232 -27.95 63.36 -15.75
N LEU A 233 -29.17 62.84 -15.94
CA LEU A 233 -30.42 63.55 -15.66
C LEU A 233 -30.52 63.90 -14.17
N LEU A 234 -30.26 62.94 -13.29
CA LEU A 234 -30.28 63.15 -11.85
C LEU A 234 -29.19 64.14 -11.41
N ALA A 235 -28.00 64.08 -12.01
CA ALA A 235 -26.93 65.03 -11.75
C ALA A 235 -27.26 66.43 -12.28
N ALA A 236 -27.94 66.54 -13.43
CA ALA A 236 -28.42 67.81 -13.96
C ALA A 236 -29.51 68.41 -13.07
N ILE A 237 -30.48 67.59 -12.65
CA ILE A 237 -31.53 67.97 -11.70
C ILE A 237 -30.91 68.39 -10.38
N TRP A 238 -30.00 67.60 -9.81
CA TRP A 238 -29.32 67.93 -8.56
C TRP A 238 -28.52 69.23 -8.66
N ARG A 239 -27.80 69.43 -9.78
CA ARG A 239 -27.08 70.69 -10.00
C ARG A 239 -28.05 71.87 -10.06
N ALA A 240 -29.16 71.75 -10.79
CA ALA A 240 -30.13 72.81 -10.93
C ALA A 240 -30.90 73.09 -9.62
N LEU A 241 -31.31 72.04 -8.90
CA LEU A 241 -32.21 72.12 -7.76
C LEU A 241 -31.48 72.34 -6.43
N VAL A 242 -30.25 71.85 -6.31
CA VAL A 242 -29.47 71.94 -5.06
C VAL A 242 -28.26 72.83 -5.27
N VAL A 243 -27.39 72.51 -6.23
CA VAL A 243 -26.09 73.21 -6.32
C VAL A 243 -26.23 74.68 -6.68
N VAL A 244 -27.09 75.04 -7.63
CA VAL A 244 -27.33 76.43 -8.01
C VAL A 244 -27.89 77.25 -6.84
N PRO A 245 -28.97 76.84 -6.15
CA PRO A 245 -29.46 77.58 -5.00
C PRO A 245 -28.47 77.55 -3.83
N LEU A 246 -27.80 76.43 -3.54
CA LEU A 246 -26.80 76.38 -2.46
C LEU A 246 -25.61 77.29 -2.74
N ALA A 247 -25.13 77.33 -3.99
CA ALA A 247 -24.05 78.22 -4.41
C ALA A 247 -24.49 79.69 -4.33
N TRP A 248 -25.74 79.99 -4.65
CA TRP A 248 -26.32 81.31 -4.46
C TRP A 248 -26.38 81.66 -2.96
N THR A 249 -26.94 80.79 -2.12
CA THR A 249 -27.01 81.01 -0.66
C THR A 249 -25.62 81.15 -0.05
N TYR A 250 -24.66 80.35 -0.50
CA TYR A 250 -23.27 80.45 -0.04
C TYR A 250 -22.65 81.80 -0.40
N ARG A 251 -22.82 82.25 -1.66
CA ARG A 251 -22.30 83.55 -2.10
C ARG A 251 -23.02 84.73 -1.45
N THR A 252 -24.33 84.65 -1.30
CA THR A 252 -25.17 85.75 -0.84
C THR A 252 -25.20 85.87 0.69
N VAL A 253 -25.12 84.77 1.43
CA VAL A 253 -25.32 84.75 2.90
C VAL A 253 -24.04 84.37 3.64
N LEU A 254 -23.41 83.25 3.27
CA LEU A 254 -22.23 82.75 3.98
C LEU A 254 -20.98 83.58 3.71
N GLN A 255 -20.80 84.07 2.48
CA GLN A 255 -19.65 84.89 2.14
C GLN A 255 -19.60 86.24 2.89
N PRO A 256 -20.69 87.02 3.03
CA PRO A 256 -20.67 88.21 3.86
C PRO A 256 -20.56 87.90 5.35
N MET A 257 -21.23 86.84 5.86
CA MET A 257 -21.06 86.41 7.25
C MET A 257 -19.62 86.02 7.56
N ASN A 258 -18.92 85.35 6.65
CA ASN A 258 -17.54 84.94 6.85
C ASN A 258 -16.58 86.15 6.88
N ARG A 259 -16.87 87.19 6.09
CA ARG A 259 -16.12 88.46 6.17
C ARG A 259 -16.39 89.18 7.49
N TRP A 260 -17.64 89.23 7.93
CA TRP A 260 -18.02 89.80 9.23
C TRP A 260 -17.39 89.05 10.40
N ALA A 261 -17.40 87.72 10.35
CA ALA A 261 -16.76 86.88 11.36
C ALA A 261 -15.24 87.08 11.38
N ALA A 262 -14.60 87.21 10.21
CA ALA A 262 -13.18 87.52 10.11
C ALA A 262 -12.84 88.91 10.68
N ASP A 263 -13.66 89.92 10.43
CA ASP A 263 -13.50 91.27 11.00
C ASP A 263 -13.72 91.28 12.53
N ILE A 264 -14.71 90.54 13.04
CA ILE A 264 -14.92 90.39 14.49
C ILE A 264 -13.76 89.65 15.14
N MET A 265 -13.30 88.53 14.57
CA MET A 265 -12.13 87.82 15.11
C MET A 265 -10.87 88.70 15.05
N GLY A 266 -10.68 89.47 13.98
CA GLY A 266 -9.59 90.42 13.86
C GLY A 266 -9.65 91.54 14.90
N THR A 267 -10.83 92.03 15.25
CA THR A 267 -11.02 93.10 16.25
C THR A 267 -10.94 92.60 17.70
N VAL A 268 -11.38 91.37 17.98
CA VAL A 268 -11.38 90.78 19.33
C VAL A 268 -10.00 90.21 19.70
N PHE A 269 -9.28 89.62 18.75
CA PHE A 269 -7.99 88.95 19.02
C PHE A 269 -6.76 89.72 18.48
N GLY A 270 -6.96 90.86 17.81
CA GLY A 270 -5.90 91.65 17.16
C GLY A 270 -5.42 92.89 17.93
N ARG A 271 -5.42 92.85 19.27
CA ARG A 271 -4.70 93.81 20.12
C ARG A 271 -3.88 93.10 21.18
#